data_AF-M9M5X9-F1
#
_entry.id   AF-M9M5X9-F1
#
_cell.length_a   1.000
_cell.length_b   1.000
_cell.length_c   1.000
_cell.angle_alpha   90.00
_cell.angle_beta   90.00
_cell.angle_gamma   90.00
#
_symmetry.space_group_name_H-M   'P 1'
#
loop_
_entity.id
_entity.type
_entity.pdbx_description
1 polymer ?
#
loop_
_entity_poly.entity_id
_entity_poly.type
_entity_poly.pdbx_seq_one_letter_code
_entity_poly.pdbx_strand_id
1 'polypeptide(L)' 'MLMTHPKQICSRSTILHRLWDMSGEFIDDNTLSVHIRRLREKIEDTPAMPKYIITIRGVGYKWNAEVVGR' A
#
# COMPACT_ATOMS: atom_id res chain seq x y z
N MET A 1 7.83 3.15 1.40
CA MET A 1 7.50 2.19 2.48
C MET A 1 7.19 0.79 1.96
N LEU A 2 6.18 0.60 1.11
CA LEU A 2 5.88 -0.71 0.51
C LEU A 2 7.04 -1.22 -0.36
N MET A 3 7.61 -0.36 -1.18
CA MET A 3 8.78 -0.71 -2.01
C MET A 3 10.10 -0.77 -1.23
N THR A 4 10.18 -0.14 -0.06
CA THR A 4 11.41 -0.15 0.77
C THR A 4 11.49 -1.39 1.67
N HIS A 5 10.37 -2.10 1.86
CA HIS A 5 10.30 -3.36 2.61
C HIS A 5 9.54 -4.42 1.77
N PRO A 6 10.10 -4.86 0.64
CA PRO A 6 9.45 -5.85 -0.21
C PRO A 6 9.18 -7.14 0.58
N LYS A 7 8.07 -7.82 0.25
CA LYS A 7 7.59 -9.06 0.88
C LYS A 7 7.18 -8.96 2.37
N GLN A 8 7.31 -7.80 3.02
CA GLN A 8 6.78 -7.58 4.37
C GLN A 8 5.33 -7.10 4.35
N ILE A 9 4.55 -7.55 5.33
CA ILE A 9 3.18 -7.07 5.51
C ILE A 9 3.22 -5.73 6.24
N CYS A 10 2.75 -4.69 5.60
CA CYS A 10 2.51 -3.40 6.22
C CYS A 10 1.06 -3.35 6.73
N SER A 11 0.89 -3.23 8.04
CA SER A 11 -0.44 -3.11 8.63
C SER A 11 -1.10 -1.78 8.23
N ARG A 12 -2.44 -1.74 8.25
CA ARG A 12 -3.18 -0.49 7.96
C ARG A 12 -2.77 0.65 8.89
N SER A 13 -2.72 0.40 10.19
CA SER A 13 -2.32 1.39 11.19
C SER A 13 -0.92 1.92 10.95
N THR A 14 0.03 1.05 10.60
CA THR A 14 1.40 1.49 10.26
C THR A 14 1.43 2.41 9.03
N ILE A 15 0.65 2.09 8.00
CA ILE A 15 0.61 2.93 6.79
C ILE A 15 -0.07 4.26 7.11
N LEU A 16 -1.19 4.25 7.84
CA LEU A 16 -1.88 5.47 8.26
C LEU A 16 -0.99 6.38 9.11
N HIS A 17 -0.29 5.82 10.10
CA HIS A 17 0.62 6.58 10.97
C HIS A 17 1.71 7.28 10.13
N ARG A 18 2.30 6.57 9.17
CA ARG A 18 3.33 7.18 8.31
C ARG A 18 2.76 8.18 7.30
N LEU A 19 1.53 8.01 6.84
CA LEU A 19 0.90 9.00 5.96
C LEU A 19 0.58 10.28 6.73
N TRP A 20 0.07 10.15 7.95
CA TRP A 20 -0.14 11.27 8.88
C TRP A 20 1.14 12.06 9.13
N ASP A 21 2.24 11.36 9.46
CA ASP A 21 3.55 12.00 9.69
C ASP A 21 4.05 12.80 8.48
N MET A 22 3.64 12.42 7.26
CA MET A 22 4.11 13.03 6.02
C MET A 22 3.21 14.15 5.50
N SER A 23 1.89 14.07 5.69
CA SER A 23 0.94 15.07 5.17
C SER A 23 0.39 16.03 6.23
N GLY A 24 0.42 15.66 7.52
CA GLY A 24 -0.26 16.40 8.59
C GLY A 24 -1.79 16.39 8.51
N GLU A 25 -2.37 15.60 7.60
CA GLU A 25 -3.82 15.48 7.40
C GLU A 25 -4.38 14.18 7.99
N PHE A 26 -5.60 14.24 8.53
CA PHE A 26 -6.32 13.06 8.99
C PHE A 26 -6.72 12.17 7.84
N ILE A 27 -6.03 11.04 7.73
CA ILE A 27 -6.31 9.99 6.77
C ILE A 27 -6.95 8.84 7.54
N ASP A 28 -8.16 8.47 7.11
CA ASP A 28 -8.89 7.31 7.64
C ASP A 28 -8.69 6.06 6.76
N ASP A 29 -9.23 4.93 7.20
CA ASP A 29 -9.12 3.65 6.49
C ASP A 29 -9.75 3.68 5.08
N ASN A 30 -10.81 4.48 4.89
CA ASN A 30 -11.45 4.67 3.59
C ASN A 30 -10.51 5.40 2.63
N THR A 31 -9.89 6.47 3.11
CA THR A 31 -8.94 7.27 2.35
C THR A 31 -7.71 6.46 1.98
N LEU A 32 -7.18 5.65 2.90
CA LEU A 32 -6.12 4.68 2.61
C LEU A 32 -6.53 3.70 1.50
N SER A 33 -7.75 3.15 1.58
CA SER A 33 -8.26 2.21 0.57
C SER A 33 -8.37 2.86 -0.81
N VAL A 34 -8.80 4.12 -0.88
CA VAL A 34 -8.81 4.92 -2.13
C VAL A 34 -7.40 5.12 -2.67
N HIS A 35 -6.43 5.41 -1.81
CA HIS A 35 -5.04 5.61 -2.22
C HIS A 35 -4.43 4.32 -2.76
N ILE A 36 -4.67 3.18 -2.10
CA ILE A 36 -4.24 1.87 -2.59
C ILE A 36 -4.88 1.54 -3.94
N ARG A 37 -6.17 1.85 -4.12
CA ARG A 37 -6.84 1.68 -5.42
C ARG A 37 -6.19 2.53 -6.51
N ARG A 38 -5.98 3.82 -6.27
CA ARG A 38 -5.33 4.73 -7.22
C ARG A 38 -3.90 4.31 -7.55
N LEU A 39 -3.17 3.76 -6.57
CA LEU A 39 -1.84 3.21 -6.82
C LEU A 39 -1.92 1.99 -7.73
N ARG A 40 -2.83 1.05 -7.47
CA ARG A 40 -3.04 -0.13 -8.33
C ARG A 40 -3.43 0.27 -9.76
N GLU A 41 -4.30 1.26 -9.92
CA GLU A 41 -4.67 1.81 -11.24
C GLU A 41 -3.47 2.33 -12.05
N LYS A 42 -2.39 2.74 -11.37
CA LYS A 42 -1.18 3.26 -12.03
C LYS A 42 -0.13 2.19 -12.34
N ILE A 43 -0.08 1.10 -11.57
CA ILE A 43 1.04 0.15 -11.60
C ILE A 43 0.63 -1.28 -11.99
N GLU A 44 -0.65 -1.63 -11.87
CA GLU A 44 -1.16 -2.96 -12.19
C GLU A 44 -1.80 -2.95 -13.58
N ASP A 45 -1.56 -3.99 -14.38
CA ASP A 45 -2.25 -4.17 -15.67
C ASP A 45 -3.77 -4.30 -15.48
N THR A 46 -4.16 -4.94 -14.37
CA THR A 46 -5.56 -5.18 -14.03
C THR A 46 -5.74 -4.94 -12.52
N PRO A 47 -6.23 -3.75 -12.10
CA PRO A 47 -6.30 -3.37 -10.68
C PRO A 47 -7.15 -4.30 -9.80
N ALA A 48 -8.13 -4.99 -10.41
CA ALA A 48 -8.96 -5.99 -9.74
C ALA A 48 -8.23 -7.32 -9.47
N MET A 49 -7.14 -7.59 -10.19
CA MET A 49 -6.26 -8.75 -10.03
C MET A 49 -4.84 -8.28 -9.69
N PRO A 50 -4.62 -7.68 -8.50
CA PRO A 50 -3.35 -7.06 -8.17
C PRO A 50 -2.24 -8.10 -8.05
N LYS A 51 -1.11 -7.85 -8.71
CA LYS A 51 0.11 -8.64 -8.65
C LYS A 51 1.16 -8.01 -7.72
N TYR A 52 1.18 -6.68 -7.62
CA TYR A 52 2.18 -5.91 -6.88
C TYR A 52 1.71 -5.57 -5.46
N ILE A 53 0.54 -4.95 -5.31
CA ILE A 53 0.01 -4.58 -3.98
C ILE A 53 -1.05 -5.59 -3.57
N ILE A 54 -0.71 -6.55 -2.73
CA ILE A 54 -1.63 -7.61 -2.28
C ILE A 54 -2.35 -7.19 -1.01
N THR A 55 -3.68 -7.29 -0.99
CA THR A 55 -4.46 -7.11 0.24
C THR A 55 -4.41 -8.38 1.08
N ILE A 56 -3.93 -8.26 2.32
CA ILE A 56 -4.08 -9.29 3.34
C ILE A 56 -5.27 -8.89 4.21
N ARG A 57 -6.41 -9.57 4.03
CA ARG A 57 -7.66 -9.25 4.71
C ARG A 57 -7.46 -9.27 6.24
N GLY A 58 -8.02 -8.28 6.93
CA GLY A 58 -7.85 -8.10 8.38
C GLY A 58 -6.48 -7.60 8.84
N VAL A 59 -5.46 -7.53 7.97
CA VAL A 59 -4.09 -7.16 8.36
C VAL A 59 -3.62 -5.88 7.69
N GLY A 60 -3.63 -5.82 6.35
CA GLY A 60 -3.09 -4.68 5.62
C GLY A 60 -2.67 -5.03 4.20
N TYR A 61 -1.50 -4.55 3.78
CA TYR A 61 -1.03 -4.65 2.40
C TYR A 61 0.42 -5.16 2.33
N LYS A 62 0.73 -5.93 1.29
CA LYS A 62 2.07 -6.45 1.03
C LYS A 62 2.52 -6.06 -0.38
N TRP A 63 3.75 -5.58 -0.51
CA TRP A 63 4.40 -5.47 -1.81
C TRP A 63 4.96 -6.83 -2.24
N ASN A 64 4.49 -7.33 -3.38
CA ASN A 64 4.74 -8.70 -3.85
C ASN A 64 5.64 -8.77 -5.08
N ALA A 65 6.35 -7.70 -5.41
CA ALA A 65 7.46 -7.73 -6.36
C ALA A 65 8.80 -7.50 -5.66
N GLU A 66 9.86 -7.97 -6.29
CA GLU A 66 11.20 -7.56 -5.92
C GLU A 66 11.42 -6.12 -6.38
N VAL A 67 11.95 -5.30 -5.48
CA VAL A 67 12.32 -3.94 -5.81
C VAL A 67 13.79 -3.99 -6.16
N VAL A 68 14.07 -4.02 -7.46
CA VAL A 68 15.43 -3.91 -7.97
C VAL A 68 15.88 -2.48 -7.67
N GLY A 69 16.64 -2.33 -6.59
CA GLY A 69 17.25 -1.05 -6.22
C GLY A 69 18.23 -0.60 -7.31
N ARG A 70 18.14 0.67 -7.68
CA ARG A 70 19.15 1.36 -8.48
C ARG A 70 20.34 1.73 -7.62
#